data_AF-A0A2N1R7I2-F1
#
_entry.id   AF-A0A2N1R7I2-F1
#
_cell.length_a   1.000
_cell.length_b   1.000
_cell.length_c   1.000
_cell.angle_alpha   90.00
_cell.angle_beta   90.00
_cell.angle_gamma   90.00
#
_symmetry.space_group_name_H-M   'P 1'
#
loop_
_entity.id
_entity.type
_entity.pdbx_description
1 polymer ?
#
loop_
_entity_poly.entity_id
_entity_poly.type
_entity_poly.pdbx_seq_one_letter_code
_entity_poly.pdbx_strand_id
1 'polypeptide(L)'
;MKAYPDAIFSGSFEEFDMDIAYGKALFVDLGTGAQRSEVLDESILRKYIGGSGIATWLLISMAPPGIDAFDPGNPLVFAVGPLCG
;
A
#
# COMPACT_ATOMS: atom_id res chain seq x y z
N MET A 1 10.64 -29.22 -11.92
CA MET A 1 10.74 -27.86 -11.34
C MET A 1 10.85 -26.90 -12.51
N LYS A 2 9.77 -26.18 -12.83
CA LYS A 2 9.69 -25.37 -14.06
C LYS A 2 10.33 -24.01 -13.77
N ALA A 3 11.44 -23.71 -14.43
CA ALA A 3 12.05 -22.38 -14.40
C ALA A 3 11.13 -21.40 -15.13
N TYR A 4 10.76 -20.30 -14.47
CA TYR A 4 10.11 -19.16 -15.10
C TYR A 4 11.21 -18.24 -15.66
N PRO A 5 11.19 -17.88 -16.96
CA PRO A 5 12.26 -17.10 -17.56
C PRO A 5 12.21 -15.64 -17.12
N ASP A 6 13.40 -15.08 -16.95
CA ASP A 6 13.69 -13.70 -16.57
C ASP A 6 13.21 -12.70 -17.65
N ALA A 7 12.64 -11.59 -17.17
CA ALA A 7 12.48 -10.27 -17.80
C ALA A 7 11.94 -10.17 -19.25
N ILE A 8 10.72 -9.63 -19.40
CA ILE A 8 10.10 -9.29 -20.70
C ILE A 8 10.32 -7.82 -21.13
N PHE A 9 10.96 -6.97 -20.33
CA PHE A 9 11.13 -5.55 -20.68
C PHE A 9 12.60 -5.14 -20.81
N SER A 10 13.07 -5.01 -22.07
CA SER A 10 14.36 -4.43 -22.44
C SER A 10 14.23 -2.96 -22.86
N GLY A 11 13.59 -2.16 -22.02
CA GLY A 11 13.57 -0.70 -22.15
C GLY A 11 14.44 -0.09 -21.06
N SER A 12 15.32 0.85 -21.42
CA SER A 12 15.88 1.78 -20.44
C SER A 12 14.73 2.62 -19.92
N PHE A 13 14.20 2.28 -18.75
CA PHE A 13 13.33 3.17 -18.01
C PHE A 13 14.20 4.37 -17.62
N GLU A 14 13.92 5.52 -18.22
CA GLU A 14 14.29 6.79 -17.59
C GLU A 14 13.88 6.69 -16.11
N GLU A 15 14.77 7.10 -15.20
CA GLU A 15 14.42 7.22 -13.78
C GLU A 15 13.18 8.11 -13.71
N PHE A 16 12.02 7.47 -13.59
CA PHE A 16 10.76 8.15 -13.40
C PHE A 16 10.85 8.72 -12.00
N ASP A 17 11.27 9.98 -11.94
CA ASP A 17 11.27 10.79 -10.74
C ASP A 17 9.80 11.04 -10.41
N MET A 18 9.22 10.03 -9.77
CA MET A 18 7.89 10.10 -9.23
C MET A 18 8.00 11.07 -8.07
N ASP A 19 7.67 12.33 -8.33
CA ASP A 19 7.20 13.26 -7.31
C ASP A 19 5.94 12.62 -6.70
N ILE A 20 6.10 11.70 -5.74
CA ILE A 20 4.99 11.06 -5.03
C ILE A 20 4.43 12.09 -4.06
N ALA A 21 3.74 13.12 -4.57
CA ALA A 21 2.96 14.04 -3.75
C ALA A 21 1.91 13.30 -2.89
N TYR A 22 1.62 12.03 -3.20
CA TYR A 22 0.53 11.22 -2.66
C TYR A 22 0.97 10.00 -1.81
N GLY A 23 2.24 9.88 -1.44
CA GLY A 23 2.80 8.75 -0.68
C GLY A 23 2.48 8.76 0.82
N LYS A 24 1.34 9.34 1.23
CA LYS A 24 0.97 9.51 2.63
C LYS A 24 -0.26 8.68 2.97
N ALA A 25 -0.27 8.10 4.16
CA ALA A 25 -1.42 7.41 4.73
C ALA A 25 -1.93 8.18 5.95
N LEU A 26 -3.26 8.29 6.06
CA LEU A 26 -3.92 8.80 7.25
C LEU A 26 -4.39 7.60 8.09
N PHE A 27 -3.87 7.50 9.31
CA PHE A 27 -4.32 6.52 10.30
C PHE A 27 -5.32 7.18 11.21
N VAL A 28 -6.49 6.56 11.35
CA VAL A 28 -7.58 7.06 12.19
C VAL A 28 -8.02 5.94 13.14
N ASP A 29 -8.03 6.25 14.43
CA ASP A 29 -8.68 5.43 15.44
C ASP A 29 -10.13 5.90 15.60
N LEU A 30 -11.09 5.07 15.19
CA LEU A 30 -12.51 5.40 15.25
C LEU A 30 -13.10 5.36 16.67
N GLY A 31 -12.46 4.66 17.61
CA GLY A 31 -12.89 4.61 19.00
C GLY A 31 -12.53 5.87 19.79
N THR A 32 -11.38 6.48 19.48
CA THR A 32 -10.88 7.69 20.17
C THR A 32 -11.00 8.97 19.35
N GLY A 33 -11.13 8.86 18.02
CA GLY A 33 -11.04 9.98 17.09
C GLY A 33 -9.63 10.49 16.85
N ALA A 34 -8.59 9.82 17.37
CA ALA A 34 -7.21 10.20 17.14
C ALA A 34 -6.82 9.95 15.67
N GLN A 35 -6.05 10.88 15.09
CA GLN A 35 -5.56 10.75 13.73
C GLN A 35 -4.09 11.14 13.61
N ARG A 36 -3.38 10.49 12.69
CA ARG A 36 -2.00 10.86 12.33
C ARG A 36 -1.73 10.55 10.87
N SER A 37 -0.97 11.42 10.23
CA SER A 37 -0.51 11.22 8.86
C SER A 37 0.93 10.74 8.87
N GLU A 38 1.22 9.67 8.12
CA GLU A 38 2.58 9.15 7.97
C GLU A 38 2.94 9.07 6.49
N VAL A 39 4.22 9.29 6.19
CA VAL A 39 4.77 9.05 4.85
C VAL A 39 5.09 7.56 4.75
N LEU A 40 4.61 6.91 3.70
CA LEU A 40 4.94 5.53 3.41
C LEU A 40 6.32 5.45 2.76
N ASP A 41 7.05 4.38 3.08
CA ASP A 41 8.36 4.13 2.51
C ASP A 41 8.26 3.99 0.98
N GLU A 42 9.15 4.66 0.27
CA GLU A 42 9.16 4.68 -1.21
C GLU A 42 9.31 3.28 -1.81
N SER A 43 10.05 2.38 -1.14
CA SER A 43 10.20 0.99 -1.58
C SER A 43 8.87 0.24 -1.59
N ILE A 44 7.98 0.53 -0.65
CA ILE A 44 6.63 -0.03 -0.57
C ILE A 44 5.76 0.54 -1.68
N LEU A 45 5.83 1.86 -1.90
CA LEU A 45 5.08 2.54 -2.94
C LEU A 45 5.45 2.02 -4.34
N ARG A 46 6.74 1.85 -4.63
CA ARG A 46 7.22 1.28 -5.89
C ARG A 46 6.87 -0.20 -6.04
N LYS A 47 6.92 -0.97 -4.95
CA LYS A 47 6.62 -2.41 -4.97
C LYS A 47 5.14 -2.72 -5.22
N TYR A 48 4.24 -1.92 -4.66
CA TYR A 48 2.80 -2.20 -4.69
C TYR A 48 1.98 -1.21 -5.51
N ILE A 49 2.60 -0.17 -6.07
CA ILE A 49 2.08 0.80 -7.05
C ILE A 49 0.99 1.74 -6.49
N GLY A 50 -0.01 1.20 -5.78
CA GLY A 50 -1.14 1.93 -5.19
C GLY A 50 -2.39 1.06 -5.11
N GLY A 51 -3.53 1.68 -4.79
CA GLY A 51 -4.84 1.03 -4.79
C GLY A 51 -4.87 -0.25 -3.95
N SER A 52 -5.35 -1.35 -4.55
CA SER A 52 -5.45 -2.64 -3.87
C SER A 52 -4.11 -3.20 -3.39
N GLY A 53 -3.00 -2.90 -4.06
CA GLY A 53 -1.67 -3.35 -3.66
C GLY A 53 -1.27 -2.77 -2.30
N ILE A 54 -1.34 -1.45 -2.17
CA ILE A 54 -1.05 -0.76 -0.90
C ILE A 54 -2.10 -1.10 0.16
N ALA A 55 -3.39 -1.20 -0.21
CA ALA A 55 -4.43 -1.58 0.74
C ALA A 55 -4.17 -2.97 1.35
N THR A 56 -3.79 -3.93 0.51
CA THR A 56 -3.49 -5.31 0.95
C THR A 56 -2.24 -5.34 1.83
N TRP A 57 -1.20 -4.59 1.47
CA TRP A 57 0.01 -4.50 2.29
C TRP A 57 -0.27 -3.91 3.67
N LEU A 58 -1.05 -2.83 3.75
CA LEU A 58 -1.47 -2.23 5.03
C LEU A 58 -2.31 -3.20 5.86
N LEU A 59 -3.30 -3.83 5.23
CA LEU A 59 -4.17 -4.81 5.89
C LEU A 59 -3.35 -5.96 6.50
N ILE A 60 -2.45 -6.57 5.73
CA ILE A 60 -1.59 -7.67 6.20
C ILE A 60 -0.62 -7.21 7.30
N SER A 61 -0.13 -5.98 7.22
CA SER A 61 0.86 -5.47 8.18
C SER A 61 0.23 -5.08 9.53
N MET A 62 -1.06 -4.76 9.56
CA MET A 62 -1.74 -4.24 10.74
C MET A 62 -2.79 -5.19 11.34
N ALA A 63 -3.43 -6.03 10.53
CA ALA A 63 -4.45 -6.96 10.99
C ALA A 63 -3.79 -8.16 11.69
N PRO A 64 -4.16 -8.48 12.94
CA PRO A 64 -3.74 -9.73 13.57
C PRO A 64 -4.17 -10.95 12.73
N PRO A 65 -3.32 -11.99 12.60
CA PRO A 65 -3.68 -13.19 11.87
C PRO A 65 -4.95 -13.85 12.44
N GLY A 66 -5.92 -14.13 11.57
CA GLY A 66 -7.16 -14.81 11.96
C GLY A 66 -8.14 -13.95 12.77
N ILE A 67 -7.95 -12.63 12.81
CA ILE A 67 -8.89 -11.70 13.43
C ILE A 67 -10.30 -11.85 12.83
N ASP A 68 -11.33 -11.73 13.68
CA ASP A 68 -12.71 -11.71 13.21
C ASP A 68 -12.97 -10.48 12.34
N ALA A 69 -13.79 -10.64 11.30
CA ALA A 69 -14.04 -9.59 10.33
C ALA A 69 -14.70 -8.33 10.95
N PHE A 70 -15.45 -8.49 12.05
CA PHE A 70 -16.14 -7.41 12.75
C PHE A 70 -15.43 -6.98 14.04
N ASP A 71 -14.26 -7.53 14.35
CA ASP A 71 -13.49 -7.11 15.51
C ASP A 71 -13.04 -5.64 15.34
N PRO A 72 -13.16 -4.78 16.37
CA PRO A 72 -12.68 -3.40 16.30
C PRO A 72 -11.19 -3.24 15.99
N GLY A 73 -10.38 -4.28 16.23
CA GLY A 73 -8.97 -4.33 15.87
C GLY A 73 -8.71 -4.66 14.39
N ASN A 74 -9.73 -5.02 13.60
CA ASN A 74 -9.61 -5.30 12.18
C ASN A 74 -9.60 -3.99 11.38
N PRO A 75 -8.47 -3.61 10.74
CA PRO A 75 -8.38 -2.31 10.07
C PRO A 75 -9.17 -2.28 8.76
N LEU A 76 -9.90 -1.18 8.54
CA LEU A 76 -10.53 -0.87 7.27
C LEU A 76 -9.62 0.05 6.46
N VAL A 77 -9.26 -0.36 5.24
CA VAL A 77 -8.30 0.38 4.40
C VAL A 77 -8.97 0.91 3.15
N PHE A 78 -8.87 2.23 2.97
CA PHE A 78 -9.20 2.92 1.72
C PHE A 78 -7.90 3.35 1.05
N ALA A 79 -7.69 2.93 -0.20
CA ALA A 79 -6.52 3.30 -0.96
C ALA A 79 -6.90 3.57 -2.42
N VAL A 80 -6.23 4.56 -3.02
CA VAL A 80 -6.39 4.93 -4.43
C VAL A 80 -5.14 4.56 -5.20
N GLY A 81 -5.32 4.24 -6.49
CA GLY A 81 -4.20 3.99 -7.40
C GLY A 81 -3.57 5.31 -7.87
N PRO A 82 -2.33 5.28 -8.40
CA PRO A 82 -1.65 6.48 -8.88
C PRO A 82 -2.31 7.11 -10.11
N LEU A 83 -3.21 6.38 -10.78
CA LEU A 83 -3.98 6.86 -11.94
C LEU A 83 -5.37 7.40 -11.54
N CYS A 84 -5.71 7.40 -10.24
CA CYS A 84 -6.94 7.98 -9.75
C CYS A 84 -6.75 9.49 -9.55
N GLY A 85 -7.56 10.29 -10.25
CA GLY A 85 -7.61 11.74 -10.19
C GLY A 85 -8.93 12.26 -10.73
#